data_AF-A0A2E9BWQ1-F1
#
_entry.id   AF-A0A2E9BWQ1-F1
#
_cell.length_a   1.000
_cell.length_b   1.000
_cell.length_c   1.000
_cell.angle_alpha   90.00
_cell.angle_beta   90.00
_cell.angle_gamma   90.00
#
_symmetry.space_group_name_H-M   'P 1'
#
loop_
_entity.id
_entity.type
_entity.pdbx_description
1 polymer ?
#
loop_
_entity_poly.entity_id
_entity_poly.type
_entity_poly.pdbx_seq_one_letter_code
_entity_poly.pdbx_strand_id
1 'polypeptide(L)'
;MNTTATSRLDARIAGVVEFRAGDGPQIRIPEGVCQALVADDSVVLTWTEDGNPLTAAIPRIEFDRFVTEGQIVLGHAEEDAADAPKKD
;
A
#
# COMPACT_ATOMS: atom_id res chain seq x y z
N MET A 1 20.81 14.75 1.79
CA MET A 1 19.40 14.52 2.17
C MET A 1 19.02 13.18 1.59
N ASN A 2 18.62 12.21 2.42
CA ASN A 2 18.22 10.89 1.90
C ASN A 2 16.75 11.00 1.50
N THR A 3 16.48 11.05 0.20
CA THR A 3 15.12 10.94 -0.34
C THR A 3 14.69 9.48 -0.21
N THR A 4 13.73 9.19 0.66
CA THR A 4 13.05 7.89 0.65
C THR A 4 12.27 7.79 -0.66
N ALA A 5 12.63 6.82 -1.48
CA ALA A 5 11.94 6.55 -2.73
C ALA A 5 10.59 5.89 -2.42
N THR A 6 9.54 6.35 -3.10
CA THR A 6 8.21 5.73 -3.02
C THR A 6 7.79 5.26 -4.40
N SER A 7 7.29 4.03 -4.49
CA SER A 7 6.76 3.47 -5.73
C SER A 7 5.25 3.27 -5.59
N ARG A 8 4.49 3.55 -6.65
CA ARG A 8 3.04 3.31 -6.67
C ARG A 8 2.75 2.10 -7.54
N LEU A 9 1.83 1.23 -7.11
CA LEU A 9 1.43 0.09 -7.92
C LEU A 9 -0.05 -0.22 -7.74
N ASP A 10 -0.65 -0.78 -8.79
CA ASP A 10 -1.97 -1.40 -8.72
C ASP A 10 -1.86 -2.70 -7.94
N ALA A 11 -2.87 -2.99 -7.12
CA ALA A 11 -2.95 -4.22 -6.36
C ALA A 11 -4.41 -4.69 -6.22
N ARG A 12 -4.57 -5.90 -5.69
CA ARG A 12 -5.88 -6.45 -5.37
C ARG A 12 -5.83 -7.18 -4.04
N ILE A 13 -6.78 -6.88 -3.16
CA ILE A 13 -7.07 -7.68 -1.98
C ILE A 13 -7.83 -8.93 -2.45
N ALA A 14 -7.22 -10.11 -2.26
CA ALA A 14 -7.71 -11.40 -2.70
C ALA A 14 -7.99 -12.37 -1.53
N GLY A 15 -7.76 -11.92 -0.29
CA GLY A 15 -7.98 -12.69 0.93
C GLY A 15 -8.15 -11.81 2.16
N VAL A 16 -7.93 -12.38 3.35
CA VAL A 16 -8.18 -11.70 4.63
C VAL A 16 -7.02 -10.79 5.00
N VAL A 17 -7.12 -9.51 4.62
CA VAL A 17 -6.18 -8.48 5.07
C VAL A 17 -6.73 -7.80 6.31
N GLU A 18 -6.23 -8.25 7.46
CA GLU A 18 -6.63 -7.77 8.78
C GLU A 18 -5.38 -7.56 9.64
N PHE A 19 -5.21 -6.35 10.17
CA PHE A 19 -4.00 -5.97 10.90
C PHE A 19 -4.31 -4.88 11.93
N ARG A 20 -3.32 -4.56 12.76
CA ARG A 20 -3.40 -3.46 13.73
C ARG A 20 -2.28 -2.46 13.50
N ALA A 21 -2.62 -1.19 13.35
CA ALA A 21 -1.64 -0.11 13.33
C ALA A 21 -1.30 0.32 14.77
N GLY A 22 -0.15 -0.13 15.29
CA GLY A 22 0.26 0.12 16.68
C GLY A 22 -0.76 -0.45 17.67
N ASP A 23 -1.21 0.38 18.62
CA ASP A 23 -2.24 0.03 19.62
C ASP A 23 -3.67 0.38 19.17
N GLY A 24 -3.86 0.82 17.93
CA GLY A 24 -5.17 1.19 17.38
C GLY A 24 -6.15 0.02 17.26
N PRO A 25 -7.40 0.23 16.82
CA PRO A 25 -8.33 -0.86 16.55
C PRO A 25 -7.83 -1.78 15.44
N GLN A 26 -8.38 -2.98 15.38
CA GLN A 26 -8.14 -3.90 14.26
C GLN A 26 -8.78 -3.33 12.98
N ILE A 27 -8.00 -3.26 11.91
CA ILE A 27 -8.41 -2.76 10.60
C ILE A 27 -8.57 -3.96 9.68
N ARG A 28 -9.69 -4.03 8.98
CA ARG A 28 -9.95 -5.01 7.92
C ARG A 28 -10.14 -4.27 6.60
N ILE A 29 -9.40 -4.68 5.58
CA ILE A 29 -9.55 -4.15 4.22
C ILE A 29 -10.40 -5.13 3.41
N PRO A 30 -11.47 -4.69 2.74
CA PRO A 30 -12.33 -5.55 1.95
C PRO A 30 -11.60 -6.11 0.71
N GLU A 31 -12.07 -7.25 0.21
CA GLU A 31 -11.64 -7.77 -1.09
C GLU A 31 -11.98 -6.78 -2.21
N GLY A 32 -11.05 -6.60 -3.15
CA GLY A 32 -11.25 -5.64 -4.23
C GLY A 32 -9.95 -5.04 -4.75
N VAL A 33 -10.09 -4.17 -5.76
CA VAL A 33 -8.97 -3.41 -6.32
C VAL A 33 -8.51 -2.33 -5.35
N CYS A 34 -7.21 -2.15 -5.27
CA CYS A 34 -6.60 -1.11 -4.46
C CYS A 34 -5.33 -0.58 -5.14
N GLN A 35 -4.83 0.54 -4.65
CA GLN A 35 -3.54 1.09 -5.01
C GLN A 35 -2.62 1.03 -3.80
N ALA A 36 -1.38 0.60 -4.00
CA ALA A 36 -0.36 0.58 -2.98
C ALA A 36 0.70 1.66 -3.26
N LEU A 37 0.94 2.53 -2.28
CA LEU A 37 2.11 3.41 -2.24
C LEU A 37 3.15 2.79 -1.31
N VAL A 38 4.21 2.25 -1.89
CA VAL A 38 5.25 1.49 -1.20
C VAL A 38 6.39 2.43 -0.82
N ALA A 39 6.71 2.48 0.47
CA ALA A 39 7.90 3.11 1.03
C ALA A 39 8.81 2.05 1.70
N ASP A 40 9.92 2.49 2.28
CA ASP A 40 10.91 1.61 2.92
C ASP A 40 10.32 0.84 4.13
N ASP A 41 9.61 1.54 5.02
CA ASP A 41 9.09 0.99 6.28
C ASP A 41 7.59 0.68 6.28
N SER A 42 6.84 1.20 5.31
CA SER A 42 5.39 1.12 5.28
C SER A 42 4.82 1.13 3.86
N VAL A 43 3.57 0.68 3.75
CA VAL A 43 2.78 0.71 2.52
C VAL A 43 1.43 1.33 2.82
N VAL A 44 1.04 2.36 2.07
CA VAL A 44 -0.31 2.93 2.15
C VAL A 44 -1.18 2.27 1.09
N LEU A 45 -2.22 1.57 1.52
CA LEU A 45 -3.24 1.03 0.65
C LEU A 45 -4.40 2.01 0.53
N THR A 46 -4.84 2.26 -0.69
CA THR A 46 -6.02 3.07 -1.02
C THR A 46 -7.04 2.22 -1.75
N TRP A 47 -8.28 2.20 -1.30
CA TRP A 47 -9.39 1.49 -1.95
C TRP A 47 -10.66 2.34 -1.92
N THR A 48 -11.74 1.88 -2.56
CA THR A 48 -13.04 2.54 -2.53
C THR A 48 -14.06 1.68 -1.79
N GLU A 49 -14.80 2.30 -0.88
CA GLU A 49 -15.92 1.68 -0.16
C GLU A 49 -17.09 2.65 -0.13
N ASP A 50 -18.27 2.20 -0.55
CA ASP A 50 -19.47 3.05 -0.71
C ASP A 50 -19.24 4.34 -1.50
N GLY A 51 -18.37 4.27 -2.53
CA GLY A 51 -17.98 5.41 -3.36
C GLY A 51 -16.98 6.37 -2.73
N ASN A 52 -16.55 6.12 -1.50
CA ASN A 52 -15.58 6.95 -0.79
C ASN A 52 -14.18 6.32 -0.84
N PRO A 53 -13.13 7.11 -1.14
CA PRO A 53 -11.76 6.62 -1.02
C PRO A 53 -11.39 6.46 0.46
N LEU A 54 -10.89 5.28 0.81
CA LEU A 54 -10.35 4.95 2.12
C LEU A 54 -8.87 4.61 2.00
N THR A 55 -8.11 4.86 3.06
CA THR A 55 -6.68 4.59 3.11
C THR A 55 -6.27 3.95 4.43
N ALA A 56 -5.29 3.05 4.38
CA ALA A 56 -4.66 2.52 5.58
C ALA A 56 -3.16 2.30 5.39
N ALA A 57 -2.35 2.70 6.39
CA ALA A 57 -0.92 2.45 6.42
C ALA A 57 -0.64 1.11 7.09
N ILE A 58 0.05 0.21 6.39
CA ILE A 58 0.46 -1.11 6.83
C ILE A 58 1.99 -1.12 6.99
N PRO A 59 2.55 -1.70 8.07
CA PRO A 59 3.99 -1.94 8.16
C PRO A 59 4.49 -2.78 6.98
N ARG A 60 5.63 -2.43 6.39
CA ARG A 60 6.14 -3.12 5.19
C ARG A 60 6.23 -4.65 5.37
N ILE A 61 6.69 -5.09 6.54
CA ILE A 61 6.77 -6.51 6.90
C ILE A 61 5.41 -7.24 6.88
N GLU A 62 4.33 -6.58 7.30
CA GLU A 62 2.99 -7.16 7.29
C GLU A 62 2.44 -7.19 5.86
N PHE A 63 2.66 -6.12 5.08
CA PHE A 63 2.30 -6.07 3.67
C PHE A 63 2.96 -7.21 2.89
N ASP A 64 4.27 -7.38 3.04
CA ASP A 64 5.04 -8.43 2.36
C ASP A 64 4.55 -9.83 2.78
N ARG A 65 4.13 -10.02 4.04
CA ARG A 65 3.49 -11.27 4.49
C ARG A 65 2.18 -11.53 3.74
N PHE A 66 1.29 -10.54 3.64
CA PHE A 66 0.03 -10.69 2.92
C PHE A 66 0.22 -10.97 1.43
N VAL A 67 1.25 -10.38 0.81
CA VAL A 67 1.62 -10.69 -0.58
C VAL A 67 2.11 -12.13 -0.70
N THR A 68 2.99 -12.57 0.19
CA THR A 68 3.54 -13.93 0.21
C THR A 68 2.46 -14.99 0.40
N GLU A 69 1.47 -14.70 1.25
CA GLU A 69 0.32 -15.58 1.51
C GLU A 69 -0.76 -15.51 0.41
N GLY A 70 -0.57 -14.68 -0.62
CA GLY A 70 -1.52 -14.51 -1.72
C GLY A 70 -2.78 -13.73 -1.37
N GLN A 71 -2.81 -13.10 -0.19
CA GLN A 71 -3.94 -12.28 0.28
C GLN A 71 -3.94 -10.89 -0.38
N ILE A 72 -2.77 -10.42 -0.82
CA ILE A 72 -2.59 -9.25 -1.69
C ILE A 72 -1.89 -9.70 -2.96
N VAL A 73 -2.45 -9.36 -4.12
CA VAL A 73 -1.86 -9.64 -5.42
C VAL A 73 -1.36 -8.31 -6.02
N LEU A 74 -0.07 -8.25 -6.33
CA LEU A 74 0.55 -7.08 -6.95
C LEU A 74 0.27 -7.06 -8.46
N GLY A 75 -0.01 -5.86 -8.97
CA GLY A 75 -0.27 -5.58 -10.38
C GLY A 75 0.85 -4.73 -11.01
N HIS A 76 0.46 -3.79 -11.88
CA HIS A 76 1.39 -2.92 -12.57
C HIS A 76 1.97 -1.87 -11.62
N ALA A 77 3.29 -1.68 -11.67
CA ALA A 77 3.97 -0.64 -10.93
C ALA A 77 4.16 0.61 -11.81
N GLU A 78 3.66 1.74 -11.33
CA GLU A 78 4.01 3.08 -11.82
C GLU A 78 5.07 3.63 -10.87
N GLU A 79 6.33 3.61 -11.30
CA GLU A 79 7.42 4.20 -10.53
C GLU A 79 7.23 5.73 -10.51
N ASP A 80 6.89 6.27 -9.33
CA ASP A 80 6.79 7.72 -9.15
C ASP A 80 8.22 8.27 -9.14
N ALA A 81 8.59 8.98 -10.20
CA ALA A 81 9.88 9.62 -10.37
C ALA A 81 10.03 10.82 -9.40
N ALA A 82 10.22 10.53 -8.11
CA ALA A 82 10.58 11.54 -7.12
C ALA A 82 12.08 11.87 -7.17
N ASP A 83 12.58 12.30 -8.34
CA ASP A 83 13.72 13.24 -8.52
C ASP A 83 13.89 13.58 -10.01
N ALA A 84 13.02 14.42 -10.56
CA ALA A 84 13.44 15.24 -11.69
C ALA A 84 14.28 16.39 -11.11
N PRO A 85 15.58 16.55 -11.45
CA PRO A 85 16.32 17.72 -11.04
C PRO A 85 15.61 18.94 -11.62
N LYS A 86 15.17 19.84 -10.74
CA LYS A 86 14.70 21.17 -11.10
C LYS A 86 15.84 21.82 -11.89
N LYS A 87 15.74 21.87 -13.21
CA LYS A 87 16.75 22.53 -14.06
C LYS A 87 16.87 23.99 -13.62
N ASP A 88 18.11 24.43 -13.46
CA ASP A 88 18.54 25.72 -12.90
C ASP A 88 17.88 26.95 -13.54
#